data_AF-A0A4Q4GRU9-F1
#
_entry.id   AF-A0A4Q4GRU9-F1
#
_cell.length_a   1.000
_cell.length_b   1.000
_cell.length_c   1.000
_cell.angle_alpha   90.00
_cell.angle_beta   90.00
_cell.angle_gamma   90.00
#
_symmetry.space_group_name_H-M   'P 1'
#
loop_
_entity.id
_entity.type
_entity.pdbx_description
1 polymer ?
#
loop_
_entity_poly.entity_id
_entity_poly.type
_entity_poly.pdbx_seq_one_letter_code
_entity_poly.pdbx_strand_id
1 'polypeptide(L)' 'MTLKEKILFLKSKGYTQQTIQLKTGIKQSSVSRILSSIQKSVQYEKGAALDALVNEISNTNKEATNQAVA' A
#
# COMPACT_ATOMS: atom_id res chain seq x y z
N MET A 1 -4.40 -1.56 -9.79
CA MET A 1 -5.08 -1.55 -8.47
C MET A 1 -5.60 -0.16 -8.15
N THR A 2 -6.81 -0.05 -7.61
CA THR A 2 -7.37 1.19 -7.03
C THR A 2 -6.69 1.55 -5.71
N LEU A 3 -6.89 2.76 -5.18
CA LEU A 3 -6.35 3.16 -3.86
C LEU A 3 -6.79 2.20 -2.74
N LYS A 4 -8.07 1.81 -2.75
CA LYS A 4 -8.62 0.88 -1.76
C LYS A 4 -8.00 -0.50 -1.88
N GLU A 5 -7.87 -1.03 -3.10
CA GLU A 5 -7.21 -2.32 -3.35
C GLU A 5 -5.74 -2.31 -2.88
N LYS A 6 -5.00 -1.23 -3.18
CA LYS A 6 -3.61 -1.04 -2.74
C LYS A 6 -3.51 -1.05 -1.21
N ILE A 7 -4.35 -0.30 -0.52
CA ILE A 7 -4.36 -0.25 0.94
C ILE A 7 -4.75 -1.61 1.54
N LEU A 8 -5.75 -2.30 0.97
CA LEU A 8 -6.14 -3.65 1.42
C LEU A 8 -5.01 -4.67 1.24
N PHE A 9 -4.27 -4.60 0.12
CA PHE A 9 -3.09 -5.41 -0.10
C PHE A 9 -1.99 -5.15 0.93
N LEU A 10 -1.70 -3.88 1.24
CA LEU A 10 -0.71 -3.57 2.29
C LEU A 10 -1.16 -4.11 3.64
N LYS A 11 -2.46 -3.98 3.99
CA LYS A 11 -3.01 -4.54 5.22
C LYS A 11 -2.88 -6.07 5.27
N SER A 12 -3.10 -6.78 4.17
CA SER A 12 -2.91 -8.24 4.14
C SER A 12 -1.45 -8.67 4.30
N LYS A 13 -0.50 -7.76 4.06
CA LYS A 13 0.93 -7.92 4.34
C LYS A 13 1.34 -7.41 5.73
N GLY A 14 0.38 -7.12 6.61
CA GLY A 14 0.62 -6.70 8.00
C GLY A 14 0.85 -5.21 8.21
N TYR A 15 0.69 -4.36 7.18
CA TYR A 15 0.86 -2.92 7.34
C TYR A 15 -0.34 -2.31 8.07
N THR A 16 -0.06 -1.62 9.17
CA THR A 16 -1.06 -0.84 9.90
C THR A 16 -1.34 0.48 9.18
N GLN A 17 -2.45 1.14 9.54
CA GLN A 17 -2.72 2.49 9.02
C GLN A 17 -1.60 3.48 9.37
N GLN A 18 -0.96 3.31 10.54
CA GLN A 18 0.18 4.12 10.96
C GLN A 18 1.38 3.88 10.06
N THR A 19 1.71 2.62 9.77
CA THR A 19 2.82 2.28 8.87
C THR A 19 2.58 2.84 7.47
N ILE A 20 1.35 2.72 6.95
CA ILE A 20 0.98 3.29 5.64
C ILE A 20 1.16 4.81 5.64
N GLN A 21 0.74 5.51 6.71
CA GLN A 21 0.97 6.94 6.83
C GLN A 21 2.46 7.29 6.80
N LEU A 22 3.27 6.61 7.61
CA LEU A 22 4.71 6.90 7.70
C LEU A 22 5.42 6.68 6.36
N LYS A 23 5.00 5.67 5.59
CA LYS A 23 5.63 5.33 4.30
C LYS A 23 5.13 6.16 3.11
N THR A 24 3.86 6.59 3.13
CA THR A 24 3.22 7.21 1.95
C THR A 24 2.82 8.67 2.15
N GLY A 25 2.84 9.16 3.39
CA GLY A 25 2.31 10.48 3.76
C GLY A 25 0.78 10.59 3.72
N ILE A 26 0.06 9.50 3.40
CA ILE A 26 -1.41 9.45 3.49
C ILE A 26 -1.79 9.37 4.97
N LYS A 27 -2.42 10.44 5.50
CA LYS A 27 -2.88 10.48 6.90
C LYS A 27 -3.71 9.24 7.25
N GLN A 28 -3.57 8.68 8.45
CA GLN A 28 -4.38 7.55 8.93
C GLN A 28 -5.89 7.75 8.73
N SER A 29 -6.40 8.95 9.03
CA SER A 29 -7.82 9.29 8.80
C SER A 29 -8.23 9.26 7.32
N SER A 30 -7.29 9.56 6.42
CA SER A 30 -7.48 9.44 4.98
C SER A 30 -7.46 7.97 4.54
N VAL A 31 -6.53 7.16 5.06
CA VAL A 31 -6.51 5.69 4.87
C VAL A 31 -7.85 5.08 5.29
N SER A 32 -8.36 5.45 6.47
CA SER A 32 -9.66 4.99 6.98
C SER A 32 -10.81 5.39 6.05
N ARG A 33 -10.89 6.65 5.62
CA ARG A 33 -11.92 7.12 4.68
C ARG A 33 -11.85 6.44 3.30
N ILE A 34 -10.66 6.10 2.81
CA ILE A 34 -10.50 5.35 1.55
C ILE A 34 -11.02 3.92 1.73
N LEU A 35 -10.72 3.26 2.85
CA LEU A 35 -11.23 1.92 3.16
C LEU A 35 -12.76 1.90 3.26
N SER A 36 -13.36 2.94 3.84
CA SER A 36 -14.82 3.15 3.90
C SER A 36 -15.44 3.66 2.60
N SER A 37 -14.68 3.76 1.50
CA SER A 37 -15.15 4.29 0.20
C SER A 37 -15.66 5.75 0.23
N ILE A 38 -15.39 6.50 1.29
CA ILE A 38 -15.78 7.91 1.46
C ILE A 38 -14.85 8.82 0.63
N GLN A 39 -13.54 8.52 0.64
CA GLN A 39 -12.54 9.29 -0.08
C GLN A 39 -12.03 8.47 -1.28
N LYS A 40 -12.16 9.03 -2.50
CA LYS A 40 -11.79 8.36 -3.75
C LYS A 40 -10.42 8.75 -4.32
N SER A 41 -9.83 9.84 -3.83
CA SER A 41 -8.57 10.39 -4.34
C SER A 41 -7.69 10.92 -3.21
N VAL A 42 -6.38 11.01 -3.47
CA VAL A 42 -5.37 11.68 -2.64
C VAL A 42 -4.54 12.61 -3.54
N GLN A 43 -3.69 13.45 -2.93
CA GLN A 43 -2.69 14.19 -3.70
C GLN A 43 -1.80 13.22 -4.49
N TYR A 44 -1.38 13.65 -5.68
CA TYR A 44 -0.70 12.79 -6.65
C TYR A 44 0.56 12.13 -6.05
N GLU A 45 1.37 12.91 -5.32
CA GLU A 45 2.64 12.46 -4.75
C GLU A 45 2.43 11.34 -3.73
N LYS A 46 1.33 11.43 -2.97
CA LYS A 46 0.94 10.40 -2.00
C LYS A 46 0.42 9.14 -2.68
N GLY A 47 -0.29 9.30 -3.79
CA GLY A 47 -0.70 8.18 -4.65
C GLY A 47 0.52 7.47 -5.24
N ALA A 48 1.49 8.22 -5.77
CA ALA A 48 2.74 7.68 -6.30
C ALA A 48 3.56 6.94 -5.22
N ALA A 49 3.63 7.49 -4.00
CA ALA A 49 4.29 6.82 -2.88
C ALA A 49 3.60 5.51 -2.46
N LEU A 50 2.26 5.46 -2.51
CA LEU A 50 1.50 4.24 -2.29
C LEU A 50 1.81 3.17 -3.35
N ASP A 51 1.92 3.59 -4.62
CA ASP A 51 2.22 2.71 -5.75
C ASP A 51 3.63 2.13 -5.65
N ALA A 52 4.60 2.97 -5.29
CA ALA A 52 5.97 2.54 -5.04
C ALA A 52 6.04 1.48 -3.92
N LEU A 53 5.37 1.72 -2.79
CA LEU A 53 5.34 0.77 -1.67
C LEU A 53 4.70 -0.58 -2.06
N VAL A 54 3.60 -0.54 -2.82
CA VAL A 54 2.96 -1.77 -3.31
C VAL A 54 3.88 -2.54 -4.26
N ASN A 55 4.56 -1.84 -5.16
CA ASN A 55 5.49 -2.44 -6.11
C ASN A 55 6.71 -3.06 -5.42
N GLU A 56 7.29 -2.38 -4.43
CA GLU A 56 8.38 -2.88 -3.59
C GLU A 56 8.01 -4.25 -2.99
N ILE A 57 6.89 -4.30 -2.27
CA ILE A 57 6.43 -5.54 -1.60
C ILE A 57 6.05 -6.62 -2.61
N SER A 58 5.48 -6.24 -3.75
CA SER A 58 5.10 -7.19 -4.80
C SER A 58 6.33 -7.83 -5.45
N ASN A 59 7.42 -7.08 -5.59
CA ASN A 59 8.67 -7.57 -6.17
C ASN A 59 9.52 -8.36 -5.16
N THR A 60 9.51 -8.01 -3.87
CA THR A 60 10.17 -8.81 -2.82
C THR A 60 9.65 -10.25 -2.77
N ASN A 61 8.37 -10.48 -3.09
CA ASN A 61 7.80 -11.84 -3.15
C ASN A 61 8.28 -12.66 -4.36
N LYS A 62 8.74 -12.01 -5.45
CA LYS A 62 9.28 -12.70 -6.64
C LYS A 62 10.71 -13.19 -6.42
N GLU A 63 11.51 -12.45 -5.64
CA GLU A 63 12.89 -12.86 -5.33
C GLU A 63 12.92 -14.03 -4.33
N ALA A 64 12.01 -14.05 -3.35
CA ALA A 64 11.89 -15.16 -2.39
C ALA A 64 11.46 -16.50 -3.03
N THR A 65 10.78 -16.48 -4.18
CA THR A 65 10.36 -17.70 -4.90
C THR A 65 11.47 -18.29 -5.78
N ASN A 66 12.46 -17.50 -6.19
CA ASN A 66 13.56 -17.96 -7.04
C ASN A 66 14.75 -18.58 -6.28
N GLN A 67 14.77 -18.53 -4.94
CA GLN A 67 15.80 -19.18 -4.12
C GLN A 67 15.41 -20.57 -3.60
N ALA A 68 14.16 -21.01 -3.80
CA ALA A 68 13.68 -22.32 -3.33
C ALA A 68 13.76 -23.44 -4.40
N VAL A 69 14.39 -23.18 -5.56
CA VAL A 69 14.48 -24.13 -6.69
C VAL A 69 15.92 -24.21 -7.24
N ALA A 70 16.93 -24.14 -6.38
CA ALA A 70 18.33 -24.40 -6.72
C ALA A 70 18.89 -25.51 -5.83
#